data_AF-A0A1F9UZZ6-F1
#
_entry.id   AF-A0A1F9UZZ6-F1
#
_cell.length_a   1.000
_cell.length_b   1.000
_cell.length_c   1.000
_cell.angle_alpha   90.00
_cell.angle_beta   90.00
_cell.angle_gamma   90.00
#
_symmetry.space_group_name_H-M   'P 1'
#
loop_
_entity.id
_entity.type
_entity.pdbx_description
1 polymer ?
#
loop_
_entity_poly.entity_id
_entity_poly.type
_entity_poly.pdbx_seq_one_letter_code
_entity_poly.pdbx_strand_id
1 'polypeptide(L)'
;MVRLNKLHVITLLILIAASVYGYYFMKVKRDELRKEEARLELQKAELESAQIELRKAAPPPAEPEAKAPAASPIREAASGVLTYIVRRGDTLWSIAKRMEHFGQGHRWYDIWKANDSQVFDFDRIVSGQALVIPLDKPDNYAWPKTDESRKRAILGRTRKASSKSAGGL
;
A
#
# COMPACT_ATOMS: atom_id res chain seq x y z
N MET A 1 -3.60 -66.98 -19.03
CA MET A 1 -2.85 -66.89 -17.76
C MET A 1 -1.73 -65.86 -17.93
N VAL A 2 -1.91 -64.64 -17.44
CA VAL A 2 -0.92 -63.56 -17.56
C VAL A 2 0.24 -63.88 -16.62
N ARG A 3 1.43 -64.20 -17.16
CA ARG A 3 2.63 -64.39 -16.35
C ARG A 3 3.14 -63.02 -15.92
N LEU A 4 2.85 -62.64 -14.68
CA LEU A 4 3.31 -61.39 -14.10
C LEU A 4 4.82 -61.46 -13.91
N ASN A 5 5.55 -60.60 -14.62
CA ASN A 5 7.01 -60.61 -14.60
C ASN A 5 7.50 -60.12 -13.22
N LYS A 6 8.53 -60.76 -12.64
CA LYS A 6 9.02 -60.42 -11.28
C LYS A 6 9.33 -58.92 -11.11
N LEU A 7 9.81 -58.25 -12.17
CA LEU A 7 10.03 -56.81 -12.17
C LEU A 7 8.75 -56.00 -11.90
N HIS A 8 7.62 -56.35 -12.52
CA HIS A 8 6.35 -55.63 -12.33
C HIS A 8 5.84 -55.77 -10.89
N VAL A 9 6.03 -56.95 -10.27
CA VAL A 9 5.67 -57.17 -8.87
C VAL A 9 6.51 -56.29 -7.94
N ILE A 10 7.82 -56.20 -8.19
CA ILE A 10 8.73 -55.36 -7.39
C ILE A 10 8.35 -53.88 -7.53
N THR A 11 8.10 -53.39 -8.74
CA THR A 11 7.68 -52.00 -8.95
C THR A 11 6.36 -51.69 -8.24
N LEU A 12 5.38 -52.60 -8.28
CA LEU A 12 4.11 -52.42 -7.58
C LEU A 12 4.31 -52.33 -6.06
N LEU A 13 5.16 -53.17 -5.48
CA LEU A 13 5.48 -53.13 -4.05
C LEU A 13 6.17 -51.83 -3.64
N ILE A 14 7.08 -51.31 -4.46
CA ILE A 14 7.74 -50.01 -4.21
C ILE A 14 6.72 -48.87 -4.22
N LEU A 15 5.79 -48.87 -5.18
CA LEU A 15 4.74 -47.83 -5.26
C LEU A 15 3.79 -47.88 -4.06
N ILE A 16 3.39 -49.09 -3.63
CA ILE A 16 2.55 -49.27 -2.43
C ILE A 16 3.31 -48.79 -1.19
N ALA A 17 4.57 -49.18 -1.02
CA ALA A 17 5.39 -48.75 0.11
C ALA A 17 5.59 -47.23 0.13
N ALA A 18 5.82 -46.60 -1.03
CA ALA A 18 5.95 -45.15 -1.15
C ALA A 18 4.64 -44.41 -0.82
N SER A 19 3.48 -44.94 -1.25
CA SER A 19 2.17 -44.38 -0.93
C SER A 19 1.86 -44.46 0.56
N VAL A 20 2.12 -45.62 1.18
CA VAL A 20 1.95 -45.83 2.62
C VAL A 20 2.89 -44.91 3.41
N TYR A 21 4.17 -44.85 3.03
CA TYR A 21 5.14 -43.96 3.68
C TYR A 21 4.75 -42.48 3.54
N GLY A 22 4.34 -42.04 2.35
CA GLY A 22 3.85 -40.70 2.11
C GLY A 22 2.61 -40.35 2.95
N TYR A 23 1.69 -41.31 3.11
CA TYR A 23 0.52 -41.15 3.99
C TYR A 23 0.94 -40.97 5.45
N TYR A 24 1.83 -41.80 5.98
CA TYR A 24 2.31 -41.68 7.36
C TYR A 24 3.09 -40.39 7.59
N PHE A 25 3.96 -40.01 6.66
CA PHE A 25 4.71 -38.74 6.71
C PHE A 25 3.76 -37.53 6.76
N MET A 26 2.75 -37.49 5.88
CA MET A 26 1.76 -36.41 5.85
C MET A 26 0.87 -36.38 7.09
N LYS A 27 0.54 -37.55 7.67
CA LYS A 27 -0.25 -37.64 8.89
C LYS A 27 0.53 -37.05 10.08
N VAL A 28 1.80 -37.43 10.24
CA VAL A 28 2.68 -36.90 11.29
C VAL A 28 2.87 -35.39 11.14
N LYS A 29 3.14 -34.90 9.92
CA LYS A 29 3.30 -33.46 9.68
C LYS A 29 2.04 -32.65 10.00
N ARG A 30 0.85 -33.21 9.74
CA ARG A 30 -0.43 -32.60 10.09
C ARG A 30 -0.66 -32.54 11.61
N ASP A 31 -0.18 -33.52 12.35
CA ASP A 31 -0.26 -33.54 13.80
C ASP A 31 0.71 -32.52 14.42
N GLU A 32 1.89 -32.34 13.83
CA GLU A 32 2.84 -31.29 14.21
C GLU A 32 2.27 -29.89 13.93
N LEU A 33 1.72 -29.65 12.74
CA LEU A 33 1.13 -28.36 12.38
C LEU A 33 -0.02 -27.98 13.32
N ARG A 34 -0.92 -28.92 13.64
CA ARG A 34 -2.00 -28.68 14.61
C ARG A 34 -1.49 -28.31 16.00
N LYS A 35 -0.34 -28.86 16.42
CA LYS A 35 0.29 -28.50 17.69
C LYS A 35 0.94 -27.13 17.64
N GLU A 36 1.55 -26.76 16.52
CA GLU A 36 2.11 -25.42 16.33
C GLU A 36 1.01 -24.35 16.26
N GLU A 37 -0.05 -24.60 15.51
CA GLU A 37 -1.24 -23.74 15.46
C GLU A 37 -1.85 -23.54 16.86
N ALA A 38 -2.04 -24.61 17.63
CA ALA A 38 -2.56 -24.50 19.00
C ALA A 38 -1.62 -23.71 19.94
N ARG A 39 -0.31 -23.82 19.77
CA ARG A 39 0.67 -23.01 20.53
C ARG A 39 0.59 -21.53 20.16
N LEU A 40 0.42 -21.23 18.87
CA LEU A 40 0.27 -19.86 18.37
C LEU A 40 -1.03 -19.23 18.84
N GLU A 41 -2.13 -19.99 18.85
CA GLU A 41 -3.41 -19.53 19.39
C GLU A 41 -3.31 -19.21 20.89
N LEU A 42 -2.61 -20.04 21.66
CA LEU A 42 -2.38 -19.78 23.08
C LEU A 42 -1.56 -18.50 23.29
N GLN A 43 -0.46 -18.33 22.54
CA GLN A 43 0.35 -17.12 22.60
C GLN A 43 -0.44 -15.87 22.19
N LYS A 44 -1.30 -15.98 21.17
CA LYS A 44 -2.17 -14.90 20.74
C LYS A 44 -3.20 -14.53 21.81
N ALA A 45 -3.82 -15.52 22.46
CA ALA A 45 -4.76 -15.30 23.55
C ALA A 45 -4.09 -14.65 24.78
N GLU A 46 -2.83 -15.01 25.06
CA GLU A 46 -2.02 -14.37 26.11
C GLU A 46 -1.70 -12.91 25.77
N LEU A 47 -1.33 -12.62 24.52
CA LEU A 47 -1.11 -11.24 24.05
C LEU A 47 -2.41 -10.42 24.07
N GLU A 48 -3.53 -11.00 23.66
CA GLU A 48 -4.84 -10.32 23.70
C GLU A 48 -5.28 -10.03 25.14
N SER A 49 -5.11 -10.99 26.06
CA SER A 49 -5.43 -10.75 27.48
C SER A 49 -4.51 -9.71 28.12
N ALA A 50 -3.21 -9.71 27.81
CA ALA A 50 -2.28 -8.67 28.24
C ALA A 50 -2.63 -7.29 27.66
N GLN A 51 -3.08 -7.21 26.40
CA GLN A 51 -3.56 -5.95 25.80
C GLN A 51 -4.85 -5.45 26.45
N ILE A 52 -5.76 -6.35 26.81
CA ILE A 52 -7.00 -6.01 27.52
C ILE A 52 -6.69 -5.48 28.92
N GLU A 53 -5.78 -6.12 29.66
CA GLU A 53 -5.27 -5.64 30.95
C GLU A 53 -4.62 -4.26 30.83
N LEU A 54 -3.75 -4.06 29.82
CA LEU A 54 -3.11 -2.77 29.54
C LEU A 54 -4.14 -1.68 29.22
N ARG A 55 -5.19 -2.02 28.45
CA ARG A 55 -6.29 -1.09 28.11
C ARG A 55 -7.15 -0.75 29.32
N LYS A 56 -7.29 -1.67 30.28
CA LYS A 56 -8.06 -1.47 31.52
C LYS A 56 -7.26 -0.71 32.57
N ALA A 57 -5.93 -0.88 32.59
CA ALA A 57 -5.01 -0.16 33.48
C ALA A 57 -4.65 1.24 32.96
N ALA A 58 -4.84 1.50 31.67
CA ALA A 58 -4.85 2.86 31.15
C ALA A 58 -6.04 3.62 31.78
N PRO A 59 -5.84 4.84 32.34
CA PRO A 59 -6.96 5.65 32.78
C PRO A 59 -7.91 5.87 31.58
N PRO A 60 -9.23 6.00 31.80
CA PRO A 60 -10.16 6.32 30.71
C PRO A 60 -9.60 7.52 29.95
N PRO A 61 -9.68 7.55 28.60
CA PRO A 61 -9.36 8.77 27.88
C PRO A 61 -10.19 9.87 28.53
N ALA A 62 -9.52 10.87 29.11
CA ALA A 62 -10.19 12.08 29.51
C ALA A 62 -11.03 12.51 28.31
N GLU A 63 -12.33 12.53 28.53
CA GLU A 63 -13.33 13.16 27.68
C GLU A 63 -12.72 14.46 27.13
N PRO A 64 -12.57 14.66 25.81
CA PRO A 64 -12.17 15.95 25.30
C PRO A 64 -13.41 16.86 25.31
N GLU A 65 -13.92 17.19 26.49
CA GLU A 65 -14.62 18.46 26.67
C GLU A 65 -13.68 19.47 27.34
N ALA A 66 -13.25 20.41 26.50
CA ALA A 66 -12.86 21.77 26.81
C ALA A 66 -11.62 22.00 27.67
N LYS A 67 -10.47 21.99 27.00
CA LYS A 67 -9.72 23.25 26.88
C LYS A 67 -9.49 23.57 25.41
N ALA A 68 -10.18 24.59 24.93
CA ALA A 68 -9.51 25.53 24.05
C ALA A 68 -8.24 26.00 24.77
N PRO A 69 -7.10 25.87 24.11
CA PRO A 69 -6.45 27.01 23.53
C PRO A 69 -6.81 26.94 22.04
N ALA A 70 -7.44 27.93 21.41
CA ALA A 70 -6.92 29.29 21.36
C ALA A 70 -5.37 29.34 21.45
N ALA A 71 -4.70 28.39 20.81
CA ALA A 71 -3.56 28.71 20.00
C ALA A 71 -4.10 28.60 18.59
N SER A 72 -4.25 29.76 17.97
CA SER A 72 -4.72 30.01 16.62
C SER A 72 -4.26 28.95 15.62
N PRO A 73 -4.92 28.81 14.45
CA PRO A 73 -4.25 28.18 13.33
C PRO A 73 -2.93 28.93 13.21
N ILE A 74 -1.81 28.28 13.52
CA ILE A 74 -0.55 28.80 13.06
C ILE A 74 -0.70 28.67 11.56
N ARG A 75 -1.09 29.82 11.02
CA ARG A 75 -0.77 30.35 9.74
C ARG A 75 0.74 30.21 9.57
N GLU A 76 1.22 28.97 9.48
CA GLU A 76 2.41 28.63 8.71
C GLU A 76 1.94 28.37 7.27
N ALA A 77 1.25 29.39 6.76
CA ALA A 77 1.41 29.79 5.38
C ALA A 77 2.87 30.25 5.22
N ALA A 78 3.80 29.30 5.10
CA ALA A 78 5.18 29.56 4.70
C ALA A 78 5.90 28.31 4.17
N SER A 79 5.57 27.11 4.66
CA SER A 79 6.02 25.85 4.07
C SER A 79 4.83 25.22 3.35
N GLY A 80 4.89 25.00 2.03
CA GLY A 80 3.80 24.43 1.23
C GLY A 80 3.49 22.97 1.58
N VAL A 81 3.07 22.70 2.82
CA VAL A 81 2.76 21.39 3.37
C VAL A 81 1.47 21.53 4.19
N LEU A 82 0.45 20.78 3.82
CA LEU A 82 -0.84 20.75 4.50
C LEU A 82 -1.05 19.37 5.14
N THR A 83 -1.59 19.30 6.35
CA THR A 83 -1.95 18.02 6.97
C THR A 83 -3.45 17.76 6.84
N TYR A 84 -3.84 16.57 6.40
CA TYR A 84 -5.23 16.17 6.19
C TYR A 84 -5.59 14.90 6.97
N ILE A 85 -6.76 14.89 7.62
CA ILE A 85 -7.28 13.73 8.35
C ILE A 85 -8.21 12.93 7.42
N VAL A 86 -7.83 11.69 7.12
CA VAL A 86 -8.58 10.77 6.26
C VAL A 86 -9.97 10.50 6.83
N ARG A 87 -11.01 10.65 6.01
CA ARG A 87 -12.38 10.30 6.39
C ARG A 87 -12.78 8.94 5.81
N ARG A 88 -13.84 8.35 6.35
CA ARG A 88 -14.35 7.05 5.87
C ARG A 88 -14.71 7.16 4.38
N GLY A 89 -14.13 6.30 3.55
CA GLY A 89 -14.35 6.30 2.10
C GLY A 89 -13.50 7.30 1.30
N ASP A 90 -12.59 8.03 1.95
CA ASP A 90 -11.56 8.77 1.22
C ASP A 90 -10.58 7.80 0.55
N THR A 91 -10.07 8.22 -0.60
CA THR A 91 -8.97 7.58 -1.32
C THR A 91 -7.90 8.65 -1.54
N LEU A 92 -6.65 8.25 -1.77
CA LEU A 92 -5.60 9.23 -2.09
C LEU A 92 -5.97 10.08 -3.32
N TRP A 93 -6.71 9.49 -4.26
CA TRP A 93 -7.28 10.19 -5.42
C TRP A 93 -8.32 11.24 -5.03
N SER A 94 -9.31 10.89 -4.20
CA SER A 94 -10.37 11.83 -3.79
C SER A 94 -9.79 12.97 -2.96
N ILE A 95 -8.78 12.70 -2.14
CA ILE A 95 -8.03 13.69 -1.37
C ILE A 95 -7.28 14.62 -2.33
N ALA A 96 -6.50 14.10 -3.28
CA ALA A 96 -5.76 14.92 -4.25
C ALA A 96 -6.67 15.79 -5.14
N LYS A 97 -7.88 15.30 -5.46
CA LYS A 97 -8.86 16.03 -6.28
C LYS A 97 -9.45 17.27 -5.60
N ARG A 98 -9.33 17.41 -4.27
CA ARG A 98 -9.88 18.57 -3.55
C ARG A 98 -9.15 19.85 -3.96
N MET A 99 -9.92 20.93 -4.12
CA MET A 99 -9.40 22.25 -4.52
C MET A 99 -8.43 22.84 -3.50
N GLU A 100 -8.64 22.55 -2.22
CA GLU A 100 -7.77 22.96 -1.10
C GLU A 100 -6.39 22.30 -1.14
N HIS A 101 -6.25 21.22 -1.92
CA HIS A 101 -5.02 20.47 -2.07
C HIS A 101 -4.41 20.77 -3.44
N PHE A 102 -4.64 19.91 -4.43
CA PHE A 102 -4.10 20.06 -5.77
C PHE A 102 -5.14 20.40 -6.83
N GLY A 103 -6.41 20.18 -6.51
CA GLY A 103 -7.52 20.18 -7.46
C GLY A 103 -7.42 19.12 -8.55
N GLN A 104 -6.49 18.17 -8.40
CA GLN A 104 -6.03 17.28 -9.47
C GLN A 104 -5.82 15.88 -8.90
N GLY A 105 -6.75 14.97 -9.20
CA GLY A 105 -6.73 13.61 -8.65
C GLY A 105 -5.45 12.83 -8.95
N HIS A 106 -4.80 13.06 -10.10
CA HIS A 106 -3.57 12.37 -10.50
C HIS A 106 -2.37 12.65 -9.57
N ARG A 107 -2.44 13.70 -8.73
CA ARG A 107 -1.39 14.03 -7.75
C ARG A 107 -1.46 13.19 -6.47
N TRP A 108 -2.28 12.14 -6.46
CA TRP A 108 -2.32 11.15 -5.38
C TRP A 108 -0.93 10.53 -5.09
N TYR A 109 -0.08 10.38 -6.11
CA TYR A 109 1.27 9.83 -5.96
C TYR A 109 2.18 10.74 -5.12
N ASP A 110 2.02 12.06 -5.21
CA ASP A 110 2.78 13.02 -4.40
C ASP A 110 2.42 12.88 -2.91
N ILE A 111 1.13 12.65 -2.62
CA ILE A 111 0.64 12.38 -1.25
C ILE A 111 1.21 11.06 -0.77
N TRP A 112 1.10 9.99 -1.56
CA TRP A 112 1.64 8.68 -1.18
C TRP A 112 3.14 8.75 -0.88
N LYS A 113 3.92 9.37 -1.76
CA LYS A 113 5.37 9.50 -1.61
C LYS A 113 5.78 10.33 -0.39
N ALA A 114 4.98 11.30 0.03
CA ALA A 114 5.23 12.07 1.25
C ALA A 114 4.92 11.28 2.54
N ASN A 115 4.14 10.20 2.43
CA ASN A 115 3.69 9.38 3.55
C ASN A 115 4.08 7.91 3.37
N ASP A 116 5.10 7.59 2.57
CA ASP A 116 5.49 6.22 2.22
C ASP A 116 5.88 5.40 3.46
N SER A 117 6.47 6.06 4.46
CA SER A 117 6.76 5.51 5.78
C SER A 117 5.51 5.14 6.60
N GLN A 118 4.35 5.72 6.30
CA GLN A 118 3.08 5.51 7.01
C GLN A 118 2.04 4.74 6.18
N VAL A 119 2.17 4.74 4.84
CA VAL A 119 1.23 4.14 3.88
C VAL A 119 1.98 3.15 2.99
N PHE A 120 2.07 1.90 3.45
CA PHE A 120 2.74 0.84 2.71
C PHE A 120 1.97 0.42 1.45
N ASP A 121 0.63 0.46 1.51
CA ASP A 121 -0.26 0.14 0.39
C ASP A 121 -1.18 1.36 0.15
N PHE A 122 -1.11 1.93 -1.06
CA PHE A 122 -1.78 3.18 -1.42
C PHE A 122 -3.32 3.05 -1.38
N ASP A 123 -3.85 1.84 -1.58
CA ASP A 123 -5.29 1.55 -1.49
C ASP A 123 -5.75 1.28 -0.05
N ARG A 124 -4.82 1.20 0.91
CA ARG A 124 -5.11 0.92 2.33
C ARG A 124 -4.82 2.12 3.22
N ILE A 125 -5.54 3.22 3.00
CA ILE A 125 -5.60 4.32 3.97
C ILE A 125 -6.76 4.13 4.95
N VAL A 126 -6.53 4.45 6.23
CA VAL A 126 -7.51 4.24 7.30
C VAL A 126 -8.13 5.56 7.73
N SER A 127 -9.43 5.59 8.00
CA SER A 127 -10.09 6.78 8.53
C SER A 127 -9.52 7.20 9.89
N GLY A 128 -9.29 8.50 10.08
CA GLY A 128 -8.63 9.05 11.27
C GLY A 128 -7.12 9.19 11.14
N GLN A 129 -6.52 8.62 10.08
CA GLN A 129 -5.10 8.78 9.78
C GLN A 129 -4.79 10.21 9.31
N ALA A 130 -3.74 10.83 9.86
CA ALA A 130 -3.23 12.10 9.37
C ALA A 130 -2.24 11.87 8.21
N LEU A 131 -2.45 12.54 7.08
CA LEU A 131 -1.59 12.49 5.91
C LEU A 131 -1.01 13.87 5.62
N VAL A 132 0.27 13.88 5.25
CA VAL A 132 1.01 15.06 4.80
C VAL A 132 0.78 15.28 3.30
N ILE A 133 0.37 16.48 2.91
CA ILE A 133 0.08 16.88 1.54
C ILE A 133 1.10 17.95 1.12
N PRO A 134 2.07 17.62 0.25
CA PRO A 134 3.10 18.56 -0.21
C PRO A 134 2.56 19.48 -1.33
N LEU A 135 2.08 20.66 -0.97
CA LEU A 135 1.55 21.70 -1.87
C LEU A 135 2.63 22.50 -2.61
N ASP A 136 3.88 22.44 -2.16
CA ASP A 136 5.04 23.15 -2.71
C ASP A 136 5.54 22.60 -4.05
N LYS A 137 5.18 21.35 -4.38
CA LYS A 137 5.61 20.72 -5.63
C LYS A 137 4.77 21.20 -6.82
N PRO A 138 5.39 21.75 -7.89
CA PRO A 138 4.71 21.97 -9.15
C PRO A 138 4.26 20.64 -9.74
N ASP A 139 3.16 20.63 -10.49
CA ASP A 139 2.69 19.45 -11.21
C ASP A 139 3.70 19.10 -12.31
N ASN A 140 4.59 18.14 -12.03
CA ASN A 140 5.49 17.57 -13.04
C ASN A 140 4.75 16.90 -14.20
N TYR A 141 3.47 16.55 -14.00
CA TYR A 141 2.51 16.08 -15.00
C TYR A 141 1.65 17.20 -15.59
N ALA A 142 2.07 18.47 -15.51
CA ALA A 142 1.43 19.60 -16.19
C ALA A 142 1.43 19.39 -17.72
N TRP A 143 0.55 18.51 -18.20
CA TRP A 143 0.18 18.52 -19.59
C TRP A 143 -0.38 19.91 -19.87
N PRO A 144 0.15 20.66 -20.86
CA PRO A 144 -0.23 22.05 -21.09
C PRO A 144 -1.75 22.17 -21.21
N LYS A 145 -2.36 22.83 -20.22
CA LYS A 145 -3.82 22.93 -20.05
C LYS A 145 -4.49 23.83 -21.09
N THR A 146 -3.72 24.53 -21.92
CA THR A 146 -4.24 25.37 -22.99
C THR A 146 -3.99 24.74 -24.37
N ASP A 147 -5.00 24.82 -25.22
CA ASP A 147 -4.95 24.43 -26.64
C ASP A 147 -3.75 25.10 -27.35
N GLU A 148 -3.42 26.33 -26.94
CA GLU A 148 -2.32 27.11 -27.50
C GLU A 148 -0.93 26.60 -27.09
N SER A 149 -0.76 26.09 -25.86
CA SER A 149 0.50 25.48 -25.43
C SER A 149 0.70 24.09 -26.04
N ARG A 150 -0.39 23.34 -26.31
CA ARG A 150 -0.37 22.11 -27.14
C ARG A 150 0.06 22.43 -28.58
N LYS A 151 -0.56 23.45 -29.18
CA LYS A 151 -0.19 23.94 -30.52
C LYS A 151 1.26 24.38 -30.56
N ARG A 152 1.73 25.21 -29.64
CA ARG A 152 3.13 25.69 -29.59
C ARG A 152 4.15 24.59 -29.28
N ALA A 153 3.86 23.61 -28.43
CA ALA A 153 4.76 22.49 -28.17
C ALA A 153 4.90 21.56 -29.39
N ILE A 154 3.83 21.40 -30.19
CA ILE A 154 3.85 20.66 -31.45
C ILE A 154 4.51 21.48 -32.57
N LEU A 155 4.18 22.77 -32.71
CA LEU A 155 4.74 23.68 -33.73
C LEU A 155 6.19 24.12 -33.46
N GLY A 156 6.64 24.09 -32.20
CA GLY A 156 8.03 24.36 -31.82
C GLY A 156 8.96 23.19 -32.19
N ARG A 157 8.41 21.97 -32.26
CA ARG A 157 9.15 20.78 -32.69
C ARG A 157 9.37 20.76 -34.21
N THR A 158 8.56 21.46 -35.01
CA THR A 158 8.67 21.45 -36.49
C THR A 158 9.67 22.45 -37.06
N ARG A 159 10.14 23.46 -36.31
CA ARG A 159 11.20 24.37 -36.81
C ARG A 159 12.62 23.82 -36.68
N LYS A 160 12.87 22.84 -35.80
CA LYS A 160 14.23 22.31 -35.57
C LYS A 160 14.62 21.16 -36.51
N ALA A 161 13.71 20.69 -37.36
CA ALA A 161 13.97 19.62 -38.33
C ALA A 161 14.29 20.13 -39.76
N SER A 162 14.19 21.45 -40.01
CA SER A 162 14.32 22.01 -41.37
C SER A 162 15.38 23.11 -41.49
N SER A 163 16.54 22.95 -40.84
CA SER A 163 17.72 23.83 -41.03
C SER A 163 18.99 23.09 -41.45
N LYS A 164 18.87 21.90 -42.06
CA LYS A 164 20.01 21.16 -42.61
C LYS A 164 19.79 20.80 -44.08
N SER A 165 19.64 21.81 -44.94
CA SER A 165 20.02 21.74 -46.38
C SER A 165 19.75 23.10 -47.03
N ALA A 166 20.75 23.98 -47.01
CA ALA A 166 20.98 25.04 -48.01
C ALA A 166 22.09 25.96 -47.47
N GLY A 167 23.34 25.63 -47.77
CA GLY A 167 24.49 26.46 -47.44
C GLY A 167 25.80 25.86 -47.94
N GLY A 168 26.26 26.32 -49.09
CA GLY A 168 27.58 26.05 -49.68
C GLY A 168 27.44 25.42 -51.07
N LEU A 169 27.97 25.98 -52.16
CA LEU A 169 28.86 27.12 -52.40
C LEU A 169 28.54 27.65 -53.81
#